data_AF-A0A6A7W7R5-F1
#
_entry.id   AF-A0A6A7W7R5-F1
#
_cell.length_a   1.000
_cell.length_b   1.000
_cell.length_c   1.000
_cell.angle_alpha   90.00
_cell.angle_beta   90.00
_cell.angle_gamma   90.00
#
_symmetry.space_group_name_H-M   'P 1'
#
loop_
_entity.id
_entity.type
_entity.pdbx_description
1 polymer ?
#
loop_
_entity_poly.entity_id
_entity_poly.type
_entity_poly.pdbx_seq_one_letter_code
_entity_poly.pdbx_strand_id
1 'polypeptide(L)'
;METYKYQAEIDALVQQGLKMPEVVKPNDLKGYRFVFSTDMSKSYIPNYIMKPQRAIMNGQRKVDIGGYALSCFTEKDKAIKFYQLLAKNMRNIYKAIGDRISSGIVTNNDGNITIPVSNGHYNLFEFPLCDLSKTFKLEEDKL
;
A
#
# COMPACT_ATOMS: atom_id res chain seq x y z
N MET A 1 15.71 -16.80 3.07
CA MET A 1 14.90 -15.60 3.36
C MET A 1 14.35 -15.11 2.04
N GLU A 2 13.03 -14.97 1.92
CA GLU A 2 12.44 -14.32 0.76
C GLU A 2 12.71 -12.82 0.87
N THR A 3 13.41 -12.26 -0.11
CA THR A 3 13.78 -10.83 -0.17
C THR A 3 12.58 -10.01 -0.63
N TYR A 4 12.31 -8.85 -0.04
CA TYR A 4 11.28 -7.93 -0.55
C TYR A 4 11.78 -7.09 -1.73
N LYS A 5 10.85 -6.62 -2.57
CA LYS A 5 11.14 -5.75 -3.72
C LYS A 5 11.94 -4.50 -3.33
N TYR A 6 11.70 -3.96 -2.13
CA TYR A 6 12.37 -2.77 -1.57
C TYR A 6 13.22 -3.11 -0.34
N GLN A 7 13.87 -4.28 -0.33
CA GLN A 7 14.61 -4.76 0.84
C GLN A 7 15.72 -3.81 1.26
N ALA A 8 16.48 -3.24 0.32
CA ALA A 8 17.60 -2.35 0.64
C ALA A 8 17.13 -1.09 1.38
N GLU A 9 16.01 -0.52 0.94
CA GLU A 9 15.40 0.64 1.59
C GLU A 9 14.82 0.31 2.96
N ILE A 10 14.18 -0.86 3.09
CA ILE A 10 13.69 -1.37 4.37
C ILE A 10 14.85 -1.59 5.34
N ASP A 11 15.94 -2.21 4.90
CA ASP A 11 17.13 -2.48 5.71
C ASP A 11 17.78 -1.18 6.19
N ALA A 12 17.82 -0.15 5.35
CA ALA A 12 18.33 1.16 5.74
C ALA A 12 17.51 1.79 6.89
N LEU A 13 16.19 1.61 6.90
CA LEU A 13 15.34 2.05 8.02
C LEU A 13 15.53 1.17 9.27
N VAL A 14 15.71 -0.14 9.10
CA VAL A 14 15.98 -1.06 10.21
C VAL A 14 17.31 -0.73 10.88
N GLN A 15 18.35 -0.41 10.10
CA GLN A 15 19.65 0.06 10.60
C GLN A 15 19.56 1.37 11.39
N GLN A 16 18.55 2.21 11.10
CA GLN A 16 18.23 3.41 11.87
C GLN A 16 17.39 3.14 13.13
N GLY A 17 17.10 1.87 13.44
CA GLY A 17 16.39 1.44 14.64
C GLY A 17 14.88 1.25 14.48
N LEU A 18 14.34 1.35 13.26
CA LEU A 18 12.94 1.00 13.01
C LEU A 18 12.78 -0.54 13.04
N LYS A 19 11.60 -1.00 13.46
CA LYS A 19 11.28 -2.42 13.52
C LYS A 19 10.34 -2.81 12.40
N MET A 20 10.65 -3.91 11.72
CA MET A 20 9.70 -4.55 10.80
C MET A 20 8.40 -4.85 11.55
N PRO A 21 7.23 -4.55 10.96
CA PRO A 21 5.97 -5.00 11.52
C PRO A 21 5.88 -6.54 11.46
N GLU A 22 5.00 -7.11 12.28
CA GLU A 22 4.61 -8.50 12.13
C GLU A 22 3.91 -8.67 10.78
N VAL A 23 4.35 -9.68 10.02
CA VAL A 23 3.81 -10.02 8.71
C VAL A 23 3.49 -11.49 8.60
N VAL A 24 2.44 -11.80 7.85
CA VAL A 24 1.91 -13.14 7.63
C VAL A 24 1.69 -13.37 6.13
N LYS A 25 1.53 -14.64 5.76
CA LYS A 25 1.16 -15.03 4.40
C LYS A 25 -0.27 -14.54 4.08
N PRO A 26 -0.52 -13.99 2.88
CA PRO A 26 -1.84 -13.53 2.46
C PRO A 26 -2.90 -14.64 2.41
N ASN A 27 -2.52 -15.85 2.01
CA ASN A 27 -3.42 -17.00 1.81
C ASN A 27 -4.63 -16.65 0.91
N ASP A 28 -4.33 -16.14 -0.29
CA ASP A 28 -5.32 -15.77 -1.32
C ASP A 28 -6.37 -14.76 -0.84
N LEU A 29 -5.91 -13.77 -0.08
CA LEU A 29 -6.74 -12.70 0.45
C LEU A 29 -7.23 -11.78 -0.68
N LYS A 30 -8.54 -11.53 -0.71
CA LYS A 30 -9.12 -10.48 -1.56
C LYS A 30 -8.61 -9.11 -1.09
N GLY A 31 -8.00 -8.36 -2.00
CA GLY A 31 -7.47 -7.03 -1.76
C GLY A 31 -8.17 -5.96 -2.60
N TYR A 32 -8.34 -4.79 -1.99
CA TYR A 32 -8.82 -3.56 -2.62
C TYR A 32 -7.79 -2.46 -2.37
N ARG A 33 -7.52 -1.61 -3.35
CA ARG A 33 -6.61 -0.48 -3.16
C ARG A 33 -7.01 0.71 -4.01
N PHE A 34 -6.56 1.88 -3.62
CA PHE A 34 -6.74 3.08 -4.41
C PHE A 34 -5.75 3.12 -5.58
N VAL A 35 -6.24 3.58 -6.74
CA VAL A 35 -5.49 3.69 -7.99
C VAL A 35 -5.86 4.97 -8.72
N PHE A 36 -4.94 5.45 -9.56
CA PHE A 36 -5.10 6.66 -10.38
C PHE A 36 -5.68 6.28 -11.74
N SER A 37 -6.94 6.64 -12.00
CA SER A 37 -7.62 6.30 -13.27
C SER A 37 -6.96 6.91 -14.50
N THR A 38 -6.29 8.05 -14.35
CA THR A 38 -5.63 8.76 -15.44
C THR A 38 -4.17 8.35 -15.66
N ASP A 39 -3.56 7.67 -14.69
CA ASP A 39 -2.15 7.26 -14.75
C ASP A 39 -1.90 6.01 -13.90
N MET A 40 -2.26 4.86 -14.46
CA MET A 40 -2.15 3.56 -13.78
C MET A 40 -0.71 3.21 -13.41
N SER A 41 0.30 3.78 -14.06
CA SER A 41 1.72 3.53 -13.75
C SER A 41 2.09 3.93 -12.32
N LYS A 42 1.40 4.91 -11.74
CA LYS A 42 1.59 5.38 -10.36
C LYS A 42 0.82 4.57 -9.32
N SER A 43 -0.05 3.67 -9.77
CA SER A 43 -1.05 3.03 -8.91
C SER A 43 -0.54 1.88 -8.09
N TYR A 44 0.60 1.28 -8.48
CA TYR A 44 1.17 0.08 -7.85
C TYR A 44 2.60 0.32 -7.37
N ILE A 45 2.87 1.53 -6.90
CA ILE A 45 4.17 1.96 -6.37
C ILE A 45 3.97 2.42 -4.92
N PRO A 46 4.84 2.04 -3.96
CA PRO A 46 4.75 2.54 -2.59
C PRO A 46 4.93 4.06 -2.50
N ASN A 47 4.37 4.64 -1.44
CA ASN A 47 4.39 6.08 -1.23
C ASN A 47 5.80 6.67 -1.14
N TYR A 48 6.75 5.96 -0.53
CA TYR A 48 8.14 6.44 -0.39
C TYR A 48 8.92 6.30 -1.70
N ILE A 49 8.56 5.38 -2.58
CA ILE A 49 9.17 5.28 -3.92
C ILE A 49 8.62 6.39 -4.83
N MET A 50 7.29 6.64 -4.78
CA MET A 50 6.68 7.71 -5.57
C MET A 50 7.11 9.11 -5.10
N LYS A 51 7.35 9.29 -3.78
CA LYS A 51 7.78 10.56 -3.19
C LYS A 51 8.89 10.33 -2.15
N PRO A 52 10.16 10.15 -2.58
CA PRO A 52 11.29 9.85 -1.69
C PRO A 52 11.51 10.88 -0.58
N GLN A 53 11.16 12.14 -0.82
CA GLN A 53 11.21 13.20 0.20
C GLN A 53 10.41 12.84 1.46
N ARG A 54 9.36 12.01 1.36
CA ARG A 54 8.54 11.57 2.50
C ARG A 54 9.29 10.62 3.45
N ALA A 55 10.34 9.95 2.96
CA ALA A 55 11.23 9.13 3.78
C ALA A 55 12.32 9.95 4.49
N ILE A 56 12.51 11.23 4.12
CA ILE A 56 13.67 12.06 4.53
C ILE A 56 13.25 13.22 5.47
N MET A 57 11.96 13.45 5.73
CA MET A 57 11.53 14.66 6.46
C MET A 57 11.96 14.71 7.94
N ASN A 58 12.83 15.68 8.24
CA ASN A 58 13.30 16.11 9.56
C ASN A 58 12.17 16.36 10.58
N GLY A 59 11.77 15.33 11.32
CA GLY A 59 11.12 15.45 12.64
C GLY A 59 9.62 15.78 12.69
N GLN A 60 8.96 16.10 11.58
CA GLN A 60 7.51 16.42 11.59
C GLN A 60 6.58 15.23 11.30
N ARG A 61 7.10 14.13 10.73
CA ARG A 61 6.33 12.93 10.42
C ARG A 61 7.13 11.71 10.86
N LYS A 62 6.50 10.80 11.61
CA LYS A 62 7.12 9.55 12.02
C LYS A 62 7.32 8.69 10.77
N VAL A 63 8.58 8.51 10.35
CA VAL A 63 8.94 7.57 9.28
C VAL A 63 8.54 6.17 9.74
N ASP A 64 7.94 5.40 8.84
CA ASP A 64 7.54 4.02 9.10
C ASP A 64 7.87 3.14 7.90
N ILE A 65 8.19 1.87 8.18
CA ILE A 65 8.58 0.88 7.17
C ILE A 65 7.43 0.60 6.17
N GLY A 66 6.18 0.80 6.58
CA GLY A 66 5.00 0.65 5.73
C GLY A 66 4.98 1.62 4.54
N GLY A 67 5.77 2.69 4.56
CA GLY A 67 5.94 3.58 3.42
C GLY A 67 6.53 2.92 2.17
N TYR A 68 7.20 1.76 2.33
CA TYR A 68 7.70 0.90 1.25
C TYR A 68 6.77 -0.27 0.90
N ALA A 69 5.60 -0.36 1.53
CA ALA A 69 4.58 -1.34 1.21
C ALA A 69 3.44 -0.72 0.39
N LEU A 70 2.64 -1.59 -0.24
CA LEU A 70 1.38 -1.18 -0.86
C LEU A 70 0.25 -1.19 0.17
N SER A 71 -0.49 -0.09 0.27
CA SER A 71 -1.68 0.00 1.12
C SER A 71 -2.88 -0.66 0.45
N CYS A 72 -3.47 -1.64 1.11
CA CYS A 72 -4.62 -2.40 0.64
C CYS A 72 -5.68 -2.53 1.74
N PHE A 73 -6.88 -2.98 1.36
CA PHE A 73 -8.03 -3.21 2.23
C PHE A 73 -8.62 -4.59 1.96
N THR A 74 -9.11 -5.26 3.01
CA THR A 74 -9.78 -6.56 2.89
C THR A 74 -11.17 -6.47 2.25
N GLU A 75 -11.82 -5.30 2.35
CA GLU A 75 -13.20 -5.08 1.92
C GLU A 75 -13.35 -3.74 1.21
N LYS A 76 -14.16 -3.71 0.15
CA LYS A 76 -14.44 -2.51 -0.64
C LYS A 76 -15.05 -1.39 0.20
N ASP A 77 -16.08 -1.69 1.00
CA ASP A 77 -16.77 -0.70 1.83
C ASP A 77 -15.84 -0.04 2.85
N LYS A 78 -14.88 -0.81 3.38
CA LYS A 78 -13.86 -0.29 4.30
C LYS A 78 -12.88 0.65 3.58
N ALA A 79 -12.46 0.31 2.36
CA ALA A 79 -11.68 1.21 1.51
C ALA A 79 -12.44 2.51 1.22
N ILE A 80 -13.71 2.43 0.82
CA ILE A 80 -14.54 3.62 0.53
C ILE A 80 -14.69 4.49 1.78
N LYS A 81 -15.05 3.91 2.93
CA LYS A 81 -15.17 4.66 4.21
C LYS A 81 -13.86 5.35 4.58
N PHE A 82 -12.73 4.67 4.42
CA PHE A 82 -11.42 5.25 4.69
C PHE A 82 -11.09 6.39 3.72
N TYR A 83 -11.38 6.22 2.42
CA TYR A 83 -11.20 7.29 1.43
C TYR A 83 -12.01 8.53 1.77
N GLN A 84 -13.30 8.38 2.10
CA GLN A 84 -14.18 9.48 2.48
C GLN A 84 -13.68 10.22 3.73
N LEU A 85 -13.17 9.48 4.72
CA LEU A 85 -12.54 10.07 5.90
C LEU A 85 -11.34 10.94 5.53
N LEU A 86 -10.47 10.47 4.63
CA LEU A 86 -9.33 11.24 4.17
C LEU A 86 -9.76 12.46 3.34
N ALA A 87 -10.69 12.28 2.41
CA ALA A 87 -11.18 13.33 1.52
C ALA A 87 -11.87 14.48 2.28
N LYS A 88 -12.57 14.16 3.38
CA LYS A 88 -13.16 15.15 4.29
C LYS A 88 -12.10 16.08 4.92
N ASN A 89 -10.93 15.55 5.24
CA ASN A 89 -9.86 16.29 5.91
C ASN A 89 -8.83 16.88 4.92
N MET A 90 -8.76 16.35 3.70
CA MET A 90 -7.75 16.70 2.69
C MET A 90 -8.40 16.80 1.32
N ARG A 91 -8.82 18.01 0.94
CA ARG A 91 -9.57 18.31 -0.31
C ARG A 91 -8.97 17.73 -1.59
N ASN A 92 -7.65 17.57 -1.64
CA ASN A 92 -6.91 17.07 -2.81
C ASN A 92 -6.28 15.69 -2.61
N ILE A 93 -6.79 14.88 -1.67
CA ILE A 93 -6.20 13.57 -1.36
C ILE A 93 -6.15 12.63 -2.57
N TYR A 94 -7.13 12.74 -3.47
CA TYR A 94 -7.20 11.94 -4.70
C TYR A 94 -5.95 12.08 -5.58
N LYS A 95 -5.29 13.25 -5.57
CA LYS A 95 -4.02 13.47 -6.28
C LYS A 95 -2.84 12.74 -5.64
N ALA A 96 -2.98 12.30 -4.39
CA ALA A 96 -1.93 11.62 -3.63
C ALA A 96 -2.13 10.10 -3.56
N ILE A 97 -3.37 9.60 -3.57
CA ILE A 97 -3.66 8.18 -3.36
C ILE A 97 -4.44 7.52 -4.51
N GLY A 98 -4.96 8.30 -5.46
CA GLY A 98 -5.83 7.79 -6.53
C GLY A 98 -7.28 8.22 -6.37
N ASP A 99 -8.06 8.03 -7.43
CA ASP A 99 -9.46 8.43 -7.54
C ASP A 99 -10.41 7.27 -7.89
N ARG A 100 -9.88 6.04 -7.93
CA ARG A 100 -10.63 4.79 -8.14
C ARG A 100 -10.13 3.69 -7.22
N ILE A 101 -10.89 2.60 -7.18
CA ILE A 101 -10.46 1.35 -6.55
C ILE A 101 -10.08 0.34 -7.64
N SER A 102 -9.00 -0.42 -7.41
CA SER A 102 -8.79 -1.71 -8.08
C SER A 102 -8.86 -2.85 -7.06
N SER A 103 -9.24 -4.04 -7.52
CA SER A 103 -9.30 -5.22 -6.67
C SER A 103 -8.77 -6.48 -7.36
N GLY A 104 -8.27 -7.41 -6.55
CA GLY A 104 -7.69 -8.68 -7.01
C GLY A 104 -7.43 -9.61 -5.84
N ILE A 105 -6.85 -10.76 -6.12
CA ILE A 105 -6.41 -11.71 -5.09
C ILE A 105 -4.92 -11.45 -4.83
N VAL A 106 -4.56 -11.33 -3.56
CA VAL A 106 -3.16 -11.30 -3.11
C VAL A 106 -2.79 -12.71 -2.67
N THR A 107 -1.88 -13.32 -3.42
CA THR A 107 -1.41 -14.70 -3.23
C THR A 107 -0.14 -14.73 -2.39
N ASN A 108 0.27 -15.94 -1.99
CA ASN A 108 1.53 -16.14 -1.28
C ASN A 108 2.79 -15.84 -2.13
N ASN A 109 2.64 -15.71 -3.46
CA ASN A 109 3.73 -15.33 -4.35
C ASN A 109 3.89 -13.81 -4.49
N ASP A 110 2.88 -13.04 -4.08
CA ASP A 110 2.90 -11.57 -4.20
C ASP A 110 3.70 -10.94 -3.05
N GLY A 111 3.78 -11.59 -1.89
CA GLY A 111 4.52 -11.07 -0.74
C GLY A 111 3.91 -11.47 0.60
N ASN A 112 4.28 -10.73 1.64
CA ASN A 112 3.71 -10.88 2.98
C ASN A 112 2.89 -9.64 3.35
N ILE A 113 1.85 -9.83 4.14
CA ILE A 113 0.96 -8.75 4.58
C ILE A 113 1.06 -8.52 6.08
N THR A 114 0.86 -7.28 6.52
CA THR A 114 0.57 -7.04 7.95
C THR A 114 -0.79 -7.62 8.30
N ILE A 115 -1.00 -7.98 9.56
CA ILE A 115 -2.33 -8.36 10.06
C ILE A 115 -3.31 -7.20 9.78
N PRO A 116 -4.43 -7.42 9.06
CA PRO A 116 -5.40 -6.38 8.81
C PRO A 116 -5.94 -5.78 10.11
N VAL A 117 -5.97 -4.45 10.20
CA VAL A 117 -6.53 -3.76 11.37
C VAL A 117 -8.06 -3.67 11.28
N SER A 118 -8.72 -3.12 12.30
CA SER A 118 -10.20 -3.10 12.39
C SER A 118 -10.90 -2.45 11.18
N ASN A 119 -10.27 -1.46 10.55
CA ASN A 119 -10.76 -0.83 9.32
C ASN A 119 -10.39 -1.62 8.04
N GLY A 120 -9.92 -2.85 8.17
CA GLY A 120 -9.56 -3.73 7.05
C GLY A 120 -8.27 -3.34 6.32
N HIS A 121 -7.60 -2.26 6.71
CA HIS A 121 -6.33 -1.86 6.10
C HIS A 121 -5.22 -2.85 6.43
N TYR A 122 -4.41 -3.18 5.42
CA TYR A 122 -3.15 -3.90 5.57
C TYR A 122 -2.12 -3.37 4.59
N ASN A 123 -0.84 -3.57 4.93
CA ASN A 123 0.29 -3.29 4.07
C ASN A 123 0.76 -4.59 3.42
N LEU A 124 0.93 -4.60 2.10
CA LEU A 124 1.57 -5.67 1.34
C LEU A 124 3.04 -5.31 1.07
N PHE A 125 3.94 -6.08 1.68
CA PHE A 125 5.37 -6.08 1.37
C PHE A 125 5.61 -7.01 0.19
N GLU A 126 5.75 -6.42 -0.98
CA GLU A 126 5.85 -7.15 -2.24
C GLU A 126 7.14 -7.96 -2.36
N PHE A 127 7.04 -9.17 -2.90
CA PHE A 127 8.20 -9.87 -3.45
C PHE A 127 8.63 -9.28 -4.81
N PRO A 128 9.88 -9.51 -5.27
CA PRO A 128 10.41 -8.87 -6.47
C PRO A 128 9.58 -9.08 -7.73
N LEU A 129 8.96 -10.26 -7.86
CA LEU A 129 8.16 -10.63 -9.03
C LEU A 129 6.68 -10.24 -8.93
N CYS A 130 6.24 -9.72 -7.79
CA CYS A 130 4.87 -9.24 -7.62
C CYS A 130 4.57 -8.11 -8.62
N ASP A 131 3.43 -8.21 -9.30
CA ASP A 131 2.94 -7.15 -10.17
C ASP A 131 1.41 -7.13 -10.13
N LEU A 132 0.88 -6.44 -9.12
CA LEU A 132 -0.56 -6.31 -8.96
C LEU A 132 -1.23 -5.58 -10.13
N SER A 133 -0.50 -4.83 -10.96
CA SER A 133 -1.09 -4.19 -12.13
C SER A 133 -1.62 -5.19 -13.17
N LYS A 134 -1.09 -6.42 -13.16
CA LYS A 134 -1.51 -7.53 -14.02
C LYS A 134 -2.65 -8.35 -13.44
N THR A 135 -2.79 -8.37 -12.12
CA THR A 135 -3.75 -9.26 -11.42
C THR A 135 -4.96 -8.52 -10.85
N PHE A 136 -4.81 -7.23 -10.53
CA PHE A 136 -5.90 -6.39 -10.05
C PHE A 136 -6.63 -5.73 -11.22
N LYS A 137 -7.96 -5.63 -11.10
CA LYS A 137 -8.85 -5.01 -12.08
C LYS A 137 -9.51 -3.77 -11.49
N LEU A 138 -9.77 -2.77 -12.33
CA LEU A 138 -10.47 -1.56 -11.92
C LEU A 138 -11.92 -1.91 -11.51
N GLU A 139 -12.38 -1.35 -10.40
CA GLU A 139 -13.79 -1.41 -10.00
C GLU A 139 -14.59 -0.36 -10.78
N GLU A 140 -15.87 -0.64 -11.08
CA GLU A 140 -16.72 0.26 -11.87
C GLU A 140 -17.06 1.58 -11.14
N ASP A 141 -17.06 1.55 -9.81
CA ASP A 141 -17.48 2.69 -8.98
C ASP A 141 -16.39 3.77 -8.86
N LYS A 142 -16.81 5.04 -8.93
CA LYS A 142 -15.97 6.18 -8.55
C LYS A 142 -15.97 6.38 -7.03
N LEU A 143 -14.82 6.81 -6.50
CA LEU A 143 -14.61 7.18 -5.10
C LEU A 143 -15.08 8.59 -4.78
#